data_AF-A0A520IG59-F1
#
_entry.id   AF-A0A520IG59-F1
#
_cell.length_a   1.000
_cell.length_b   1.000
_cell.length_c   1.000
_cell.angle_alpha   90.00
_cell.angle_beta   90.00
_cell.angle_gamma   90.00
#
_symmetry.space_group_name_H-M   'P 1'
#
loop_
_entity.id
_entity.type
_entity.pdbx_description
1 polymer ?
#
loop_
_entity_poly.entity_id
_entity_poly.type
_entity_poly.pdbx_seq_one_letter_code
_entity_poly.pdbx_strand_id
1 'polypeptide(L)' 'MKQAVGLVGWRGMVGSVLMQRMRDEKDFDLIEPVFFSTSNAGGAAPQWAAGAAPLQNAYDIDALKKLPII' A
#
# COMPACT_ATOMS: atom_id res chain seq x y z
N MET A 1 3.06 -18.42 2.04
CA MET A 1 1.93 -17.47 2.15
C MET A 1 2.48 -16.08 1.89
N LYS A 2 1.78 -15.25 1.11
CA LYS A 2 2.19 -13.85 0.92
C LYS A 2 1.94 -13.08 2.21
N GLN A 3 2.81 -12.13 2.54
CA GLN A 3 2.66 -11.31 3.75
C GLN A 3 1.90 -10.03 3.43
N ALA A 4 1.00 -9.61 4.32
CA ALA A 4 0.32 -8.32 4.20
C ALA A 4 1.31 -7.18 4.52
N VAL A 5 1.43 -6.22 3.62
CA VAL A 5 2.37 -5.09 3.75
C VAL A 5 1.62 -3.79 3.62
N GLY A 6 1.65 -2.98 4.68
CA GLY A 6 1.12 -1.62 4.67
C GLY A 6 2.01 -0.70 3.83
N LEU A 7 1.39 0.17 3.05
CA LEU A 7 2.10 1.19 2.27
C LEU A 7 1.54 2.56 2.60
N VAL A 8 2.32 3.36 3.32
CA VAL A 8 1.99 4.73 3.75
C VAL A 8 2.92 5.72 3.03
N GLY A 9 2.42 6.89 2.63
CA GLY A 9 3.26 7.92 1.99
C GLY A 9 3.69 7.62 0.55
N TRP A 10 3.17 6.55 -0.05
CA TRP A 10 3.52 6.07 -1.40
C TRP A 10 3.19 7.05 -2.55
N ARG A 11 2.40 8.11 -2.29
CA ARG A 11 2.06 9.16 -3.26
C ARG A 11 3.06 10.34 -3.29
N GLY A 12 3.96 10.44 -2.31
CA GLY A 12 4.99 11.48 -2.27
C GLY A 12 6.15 11.20 -3.21
N MET A 13 7.14 12.10 -3.28
CA MET A 13 8.30 11.98 -4.19
C MET A 13 9.09 10.68 -3.98
N VAL A 14 9.41 10.33 -2.73
CA VAL A 14 10.13 9.07 -2.42
C VAL A 14 9.23 7.86 -2.64
N GLY A 15 7.96 7.98 -2.22
CA GLY A 15 6.96 6.93 -2.36
C GLY A 15 6.71 6.52 -3.82
N SER A 16 6.62 7.47 -4.74
CA SER A 16 6.38 7.18 -6.15
C SER A 16 7.55 6.43 -6.80
N VAL A 17 8.79 6.80 -6.45
CA VAL A 17 10.00 6.10 -6.89
C VAL A 17 10.05 4.68 -6.30
N LEU A 18 9.72 4.51 -5.02
CA LEU A 18 9.61 3.19 -4.39
C LEU A 18 8.59 2.32 -5.12
N MET A 19 7.38 2.83 -5.38
CA MET A 19 6.34 2.08 -6.10
C MET A 19 6.77 1.71 -7.52
N GLN A 20 7.52 2.56 -8.20
CA GLN A 20 8.09 2.25 -9.51
C GLN A 20 9.11 1.11 -9.40
N ARG A 21 10.11 1.23 -8.53
CA ARG A 21 11.15 0.21 -8.34
C ARG A 21 10.56 -1.14 -7.94
N MET A 22 9.60 -1.15 -7.02
CA MET A 22 8.92 -2.39 -6.60
C MET A 22 8.14 -3.07 -7.74
N ARG A 23 7.59 -2.31 -8.70
CA ARG A 23 6.98 -2.90 -9.90
C ARG A 23 8.03 -3.42 -10.87
N ASP A 24 9.11 -2.67 -11.07
CA ASP A 24 10.20 -3.05 -11.98
C ASP A 24 10.86 -4.38 -11.51
N GLU A 25 11.01 -4.56 -10.19
CA GLU A 25 11.57 -5.78 -9.57
C GLU A 25 10.53 -6.87 -9.27
N LYS A 26 9.24 -6.62 -9.54
CA LYS A 26 8.11 -7.53 -9.28
C LYS A 26 7.88 -7.89 -7.80
N ASP A 27 8.22 -6.99 -6.88
CA ASP A 27 8.05 -7.22 -5.44
C ASP A 27 6.58 -7.45 -5.04
N PHE A 28 5.63 -6.84 -5.75
CA PHE A 28 4.19 -7.02 -5.51
C PHE A 28 3.69 -8.45 -5.77
N ASP A 29 4.44 -9.27 -6.51
CA ASP A 29 4.10 -10.68 -6.69
C ASP A 29 4.35 -11.49 -5.41
N LEU A 30 5.17 -10.96 -4.49
CA LEU A 30 5.60 -11.64 -3.26
C LEU A 30 4.78 -11.25 -2.02
N ILE A 31 3.99 -10.17 -2.11
CA ILE A 31 3.28 -9.56 -0.96
C ILE A 31 1.79 -9.36 -1.25
N GLU A 32 1.02 -9.07 -0.19
CA GLU A 32 -0.35 -8.58 -0.25
C GLU A 32 -0.35 -7.10 0.14
N PRO A 33 -0.34 -6.17 -0.83
CA PRO A 33 -0.20 -4.74 -0.54
C PRO A 33 -1.49 -4.15 0.03
N VAL A 34 -1.37 -3.39 1.12
CA VAL A 34 -2.47 -2.62 1.73
C VAL A 34 -2.11 -1.14 1.67
N PHE A 35 -2.83 -0.38 0.84
CA PHE A 35 -2.54 1.02 0.63
C PHE A 35 -3.27 1.91 1.65
N PHE A 36 -2.53 2.81 2.28
CA PHE A 36 -3.07 3.80 3.20
C PHE A 36 -3.01 5.21 2.62
N SER A 37 -3.85 6.10 3.15
CA SER A 37 -3.83 7.53 2.85
C SER A 37 -4.26 8.36 4.06
N THR A 38 -3.65 9.54 4.21
CA THR A 38 -4.06 10.56 5.19
C THR A 38 -5.11 11.52 4.63
N SER A 39 -5.14 11.71 3.30
CA SER A 39 -5.96 12.72 2.63
C SER A 39 -7.08 12.16 1.76
N ASN A 40 -7.06 10.86 1.44
CA ASN A 40 -8.02 10.22 0.55
C ASN A 40 -8.38 8.79 1.01
N ALA A 41 -8.59 8.60 2.31
CA ALA A 41 -9.09 7.33 2.85
C ALA A 41 -10.48 7.01 2.24
N GLY A 42 -10.72 5.75 1.89
CA GLY A 42 -11.89 5.29 1.13
C GLY A 42 -11.78 5.50 -0.39
N GLY A 43 -10.74 6.19 -0.87
CA GLY A 43 -10.50 6.35 -2.30
C GLY A 43 -10.11 5.05 -3.01
N ALA A 44 -10.09 5.07 -4.33
CA ALA A 44 -9.65 3.93 -5.12
C ALA A 44 -8.15 3.62 -4.93
N ALA A 45 -7.83 2.32 -4.92
CA ALA A 45 -6.46 1.84 -5.00
C ALA A 45 -5.80 2.23 -6.35
N PRO A 46 -4.46 2.16 -6.46
CA PRO A 46 -3.78 2.41 -7.73
C PRO A 46 -4.29 1.46 -8.84
N GLN A 47 -4.49 1.99 -10.06
CA GLN A 47 -5.04 1.21 -11.18
C GLN A 47 -4.20 -0.04 -11.53
N TRP A 48 -2.87 0.04 -11.33
CA TRP A 48 -1.96 -1.07 -11.57
C TRP A 48 -2.04 -2.16 -10.49
N ALA A 49 -2.59 -1.87 -9.32
CA ALA A 49 -2.80 -2.82 -8.24
C ALA A 49 -4.19 -3.47 -8.37
N ALA A 50 -4.40 -4.19 -9.48
CA ALA A 50 -5.68 -4.82 -9.79
C ALA A 50 -6.15 -5.73 -8.63
N GLY A 51 -7.38 -5.52 -8.16
CA GLY A 51 -7.97 -6.29 -7.06
C GLY A 51 -7.59 -5.78 -5.65
N ALA A 52 -6.78 -4.74 -5.52
CA ALA A 52 -6.51 -4.13 -4.23
C ALA A 52 -7.76 -3.44 -3.65
N ALA A 53 -7.95 -3.58 -2.33
CA ALA A 53 -9.03 -2.92 -1.61
C ALA A 53 -8.88 -1.38 -1.62
N PRO A 54 -9.97 -0.62 -1.41
CA PRO A 54 -9.91 0.83 -1.26
C PRO A 54 -8.88 1.29 -0.22
N LEU A 55 -8.40 2.52 -0.39
CA LEU A 55 -7.38 3.11 0.47
C LEU A 55 -7.83 3.13 1.94
N GLN A 56 -7.03 2.58 2.83
CA GLN A 56 -7.30 2.61 4.27
C GLN A 56 -6.83 3.93 4.90
N ASN A 57 -7.34 4.24 6.09
CA ASN A 57 -6.95 5.46 6.82
C ASN A 57 -5.60 5.28 7.49
N ALA A 58 -4.62 6.11 7.14
CA ALA A 58 -3.26 6.06 7.70
C ALA A 58 -3.17 6.40 9.21
N TYR A 59 -4.25 6.93 9.80
CA TYR A 59 -4.34 7.17 11.25
C TYR A 59 -5.12 6.07 11.99
N ASP A 60 -5.62 5.05 11.29
CA ASP A 60 -6.31 3.92 11.92
C ASP A 60 -5.30 2.93 12.52
N ILE A 61 -5.05 3.09 13.81
CA ILE A 61 -4.08 2.28 14.56
C ILE A 61 -4.50 0.80 14.61
N ASP A 62 -5.80 0.50 14.63
CA ASP A 62 -6.28 -0.87 14.70
C ASP A 62 -6.13 -1.59 13.36
N ALA A 63 -6.23 -0.86 12.24
CA ALA A 63 -5.87 -1.38 10.92
C ALA A 63 -4.36 -1.63 10.82
N LEU A 64 -3.53 -0.67 11.22
CA LEU A 64 -2.07 -0.77 11.13
C LEU A 64 -1.50 -1.93 11.96
N LYS A 65 -1.99 -2.13 13.19
CA LYS A 65 -1.55 -3.22 14.08
C LYS A 65 -1.74 -4.63 13.51
N LYS A 66 -2.66 -4.82 12.56
CA LYS A 66 -2.93 -6.13 11.94
C LYS A 66 -1.88 -6.51 10.90
N LEU A 67 -1.05 -5.56 10.47
CA LEU A 67 -0.08 -5.76 9.40
C LEU A 67 1.28 -6.12 9.98
N PRO A 68 1.92 -7.21 9.51
CA PRO A 68 3.25 -7.59 9.97
C PRO A 68 4.35 -6.62 9.50
N ILE A 69 4.12 -5.84 8.44
CA ILE A 69 5.06 -4.90 7.82
C ILE A 69 4.29 -3.64 7.40
N ILE A 70 4.88 -2.45 7.58
CA ILE A 70 4.36 -1.11 7.18
C ILE A 70 5.50 -0.30 6.54
#